data_AF-A0A7C4E6B1-F1
#
_entry.id   AF-A0A7C4E6B1-F1
#
_cell.length_a   1.000
_cell.length_b   1.000
_cell.length_c   1.000
_cell.angle_alpha   90.00
_cell.angle_beta   90.00
_cell.angle_gamma   90.00
#
_symmetry.space_group_name_H-M   'P 1'
#
loop_
_entity.id
_entity.type
_entity.pdbx_description
1 polymer ?
#
loop_
_entity_poly.entity_id
_entity_poly.type
_entity_poly.pdbx_seq_one_letter_code
_entity_poly.pdbx_strand_id
1 'polypeptide(L)'
;MNARQPFRAVEAHVDEAAIAPLPKSRKVYVEGSRPDIRVPMREIAQSDTPAGFGTERNPPLAVYDTSGPYTDPSVKIDIRAGLPPLRAKWIAERGDTEELPGPTSRYGVERLNDPKLAELRFDLKRNPLRARAGANVTQMHYARRGIVTPEMEFVAIRENQRMEAFSEMLRRQHPGESFGARLPKAITPEFVRDEVAAGRAIIPANINHPETEPMAIGRNFLVKINANIGNSAVTCSIGEEVEKMTWAIRWGADTVMDLSTGKHIHETREWILRNSPVPIGTVPIYQALEKVDGRAEELTWEIFRDTLIEQAEQGVDYFTIHAGVRLPFIPLTAKRMTGIVSRGGSIMAKWCLAHHRESFLYERFEEICEIMKAYDVAFSLGDGLRPGSIYDANDEAQIAELKTLGELTQVAWKHDVQVMIEG
;
A
#
# COMPACT_ATOMS: atom_id res chain seq x y z
N MET A 1 -33.58 -11.48 -8.80
CA MET A 1 -32.33 -11.68 -8.03
C MET A 1 -31.44 -12.59 -8.85
N ASN A 2 -30.61 -12.03 -9.72
CA ASN A 2 -29.68 -12.84 -10.51
C ASN A 2 -28.58 -13.30 -9.55
N ALA A 3 -28.59 -14.58 -9.19
CA ALA A 3 -27.43 -15.22 -8.59
C ALA A 3 -26.29 -15.07 -9.61
N ARG A 4 -25.37 -14.14 -9.35
CA ARG A 4 -24.15 -13.99 -10.15
C ARG A 4 -23.43 -15.35 -10.13
N GLN A 5 -22.98 -15.81 -11.29
CA GLN A 5 -22.26 -17.07 -11.40
C GLN A 5 -21.02 -17.04 -10.48
N PRO A 6 -20.65 -18.17 -9.86
CA PRO A 6 -19.44 -18.25 -9.04
C PRO A 6 -18.21 -17.90 -9.90
N PHE A 7 -17.30 -17.08 -9.36
CA PHE A 7 -16.07 -16.69 -10.04
C PHE A 7 -15.23 -17.92 -10.41
N ARG A 8 -14.67 -17.92 -11.62
CA ARG A 8 -13.74 -18.93 -12.10
C ARG A 8 -12.52 -18.24 -12.69
N ALA A 9 -11.33 -18.65 -12.25
CA ALA A 9 -10.05 -18.09 -12.71
C ALA A 9 -9.92 -18.06 -14.25
N VAL A 10 -10.42 -19.08 -14.94
CA VAL A 10 -10.31 -19.22 -16.41
C VAL A 10 -11.15 -18.20 -17.19
N GLU A 11 -12.23 -17.69 -16.59
CA GLU A 11 -13.17 -16.73 -17.18
C GLU A 11 -12.86 -15.28 -16.79
N ALA A 12 -11.84 -15.06 -15.96
CA ALA A 12 -11.44 -13.73 -15.49
C ALA A 12 -10.95 -12.86 -16.66
N HIS A 13 -11.56 -11.69 -16.81
CA HIS A 13 -11.21 -10.66 -17.79
C HIS A 13 -11.30 -9.28 -17.13
N VAL A 14 -10.51 -8.33 -17.65
CA VAL A 14 -10.57 -6.93 -17.22
C VAL A 14 -11.74 -6.23 -17.91
N ASP A 15 -12.36 -5.26 -17.23
CA ASP A 15 -13.34 -4.37 -17.85
C ASP A 15 -12.67 -3.53 -18.95
N GLU A 16 -13.25 -3.54 -20.16
CA GLU A 16 -12.79 -2.76 -21.30
C GLU A 16 -12.75 -1.25 -20.99
N ALA A 17 -13.69 -0.76 -20.17
CA ALA A 17 -13.71 0.65 -19.76
C ALA A 17 -12.51 1.01 -18.87
N ALA A 18 -12.01 0.07 -18.08
CA ALA A 18 -10.85 0.28 -17.21
C ALA A 18 -9.55 0.40 -18.02
N ILE A 19 -9.47 -0.23 -19.19
CA ILE A 19 -8.28 -0.22 -20.08
C ILE A 19 -8.35 0.77 -21.24
N ALA A 20 -9.49 1.43 -21.45
CA ALA A 20 -9.63 2.43 -22.50
C ALA A 20 -8.65 3.60 -22.28
N PRO A 21 -7.97 4.14 -23.32
CA PRO A 21 -7.13 5.32 -23.15
C PRO A 21 -7.92 6.51 -22.59
N LEU A 22 -7.31 7.28 -21.69
CA LEU A 22 -7.93 8.51 -21.18
C LEU A 22 -8.02 9.56 -22.31
N PRO A 23 -9.13 10.31 -22.42
CA PRO A 23 -9.31 11.28 -23.50
C PRO A 23 -8.15 12.27 -23.62
N LYS A 24 -7.69 12.50 -24.86
CA LYS A 24 -6.55 13.39 -25.20
C LYS A 24 -5.25 13.09 -24.43
N SER A 25 -5.16 11.94 -23.79
CA SER A 25 -4.02 11.54 -22.98
C SER A 25 -3.31 10.35 -23.63
N ARG A 26 -2.01 10.25 -23.42
CA ARG A 26 -1.23 9.06 -23.75
C ARG A 26 -0.32 8.69 -22.59
N LYS A 27 -0.15 7.39 -22.34
CA LYS A 27 0.89 6.90 -21.43
C LYS A 27 2.27 7.24 -22.01
N VAL A 28 3.16 7.75 -21.16
CA VAL A 28 4.57 7.95 -21.49
C VAL A 28 5.42 7.43 -20.34
N TYR A 29 6.69 7.15 -20.64
CA TYR A 29 7.66 6.70 -19.65
C TYR A 29 8.89 7.59 -19.70
N VAL A 30 9.36 8.00 -18.54
CA VAL A 30 10.66 8.66 -18.36
C VAL A 30 11.67 7.59 -18.00
N GLU A 31 12.71 7.46 -18.80
CA GLU A 31 13.83 6.57 -18.48
C GLU A 31 14.70 7.22 -17.39
N GLY A 32 15.04 6.44 -16.37
CA GLY A 32 15.99 6.84 -15.33
C GLY A 32 17.44 6.62 -15.75
N SER A 33 18.31 6.42 -14.77
CA SER A 33 19.73 6.11 -14.96
C SER A 33 19.96 4.78 -15.67
N ARG A 34 18.94 3.90 -15.69
CA ARG A 34 18.97 2.58 -16.31
C ARG A 34 17.75 2.36 -17.22
N PRO A 35 17.87 1.57 -18.31
CA PRO A 35 16.76 1.28 -19.23
C PRO A 35 15.55 0.55 -18.60
N ASP A 36 15.76 -0.14 -17.48
CA ASP A 36 14.71 -0.84 -16.76
C ASP A 36 13.94 0.06 -15.77
N ILE A 37 14.45 1.26 -15.47
CA ILE A 37 13.75 2.28 -14.69
C ILE A 37 12.92 3.12 -15.66
N ARG A 38 11.68 2.69 -15.89
CA ARG A 38 10.72 3.37 -16.77
C ARG A 38 9.57 3.95 -15.94
N VAL A 39 9.63 5.24 -15.66
CA VAL A 39 8.70 5.92 -14.75
C VAL A 39 7.47 6.43 -15.49
N PRO A 40 6.27 5.93 -15.18
CA PRO A 40 5.06 6.24 -15.93
C PRO A 40 4.50 7.62 -15.58
N MET A 41 4.01 8.28 -16.61
CA MET A 41 3.21 9.50 -16.54
C MET A 41 2.15 9.44 -17.64
N ARG A 42 1.17 10.34 -17.62
CA ARG A 42 0.36 10.60 -18.81
C ARG A 42 0.61 12.01 -19.34
N GLU A 43 0.74 12.11 -20.66
CA GLU A 43 0.81 13.39 -21.36
C GLU A 43 -0.57 13.75 -21.90
N ILE A 44 -1.02 14.96 -21.59
CA ILE A 44 -2.26 15.53 -22.10
C ILE A 44 -1.93 16.46 -23.27
N ALA A 45 -2.47 16.16 -24.44
CA ALA A 45 -2.34 17.02 -25.61
C ALA A 45 -3.15 18.31 -25.44
N GLN A 46 -2.49 19.45 -25.64
CA GLN A 46 -3.12 20.76 -25.61
C GLN A 46 -3.50 21.19 -27.04
N SER A 47 -4.58 21.95 -27.18
CA SER A 47 -4.90 22.62 -28.44
C SER A 47 -3.88 23.73 -28.71
N ASP A 48 -3.59 24.04 -29.96
CA ASP A 48 -2.73 25.17 -30.31
C ASP A 48 -3.38 26.52 -29.93
N THR A 49 -2.57 27.49 -29.53
CA THR A 49 -3.01 28.86 -29.22
C THR A 49 -3.05 29.69 -30.51
N PRO A 50 -4.18 30.36 -30.84
CA PRO A 50 -4.21 31.31 -31.95
C PRO A 50 -3.29 32.51 -31.69
N ALA A 51 -2.42 32.84 -32.65
CA ALA A 51 -1.52 33.98 -32.58
C ALA A 51 -1.75 34.95 -33.75
N GLY A 52 -1.23 36.18 -33.65
CA GLY A 52 -1.42 37.22 -34.67
C GLY A 52 -0.95 36.82 -36.08
N PHE A 53 0.02 35.90 -36.17
CA PHE A 53 0.43 35.22 -37.40
C PHE A 53 0.54 33.71 -37.15
N GLY A 54 -0.51 32.95 -37.45
CA GLY A 54 -0.53 31.49 -37.36
C GLY A 54 -0.97 30.95 -35.99
N THR A 55 -0.45 29.77 -35.63
CA THR A 55 -0.75 29.10 -34.36
C THR A 55 0.54 28.83 -33.58
N GLU A 56 0.47 29.01 -32.27
CA GLU A 56 1.53 28.64 -31.34
C GLU A 56 1.21 27.26 -30.76
N ARG A 57 2.14 26.31 -30.93
CA ARG A 57 1.95 24.93 -30.46
C ARG A 57 2.23 24.83 -28.97
N ASN A 58 1.24 24.39 -28.21
CA ASN A 58 1.40 24.16 -26.77
C ASN A 58 2.08 22.79 -26.52
N PRO A 59 3.12 22.71 -25.67
CA PRO A 59 3.73 21.43 -25.30
C PRO A 59 2.71 20.56 -24.54
N PRO A 60 2.73 19.23 -24.69
CA PRO A 60 1.86 18.37 -23.90
C PRO A 60 2.16 18.49 -22.40
N LEU A 61 1.12 18.43 -21.56
CA LEU A 61 1.28 18.48 -20.10
C LEU A 61 1.46 17.06 -19.56
N ALA A 62 2.64 16.77 -19.00
CA ALA A 62 2.86 15.55 -18.25
C ALA A 62 2.24 15.69 -16.85
N VAL A 63 1.48 14.68 -16.42
CA VAL A 63 0.90 14.60 -15.09
C VAL A 63 1.14 13.22 -14.48
N TYR A 64 1.14 13.17 -13.15
CA TYR A 64 1.20 11.95 -12.37
C TYR A 64 0.10 10.96 -12.81
N ASP A 65 0.46 9.68 -12.89
CA ASP A 65 -0.42 8.63 -13.37
C ASP A 65 -0.20 7.32 -12.60
N THR A 66 -1.23 6.86 -11.91
CA THR A 66 -1.24 5.66 -11.07
C THR A 66 -1.92 4.47 -11.76
N SER A 67 -2.47 4.67 -12.96
CA SER A 67 -3.24 3.65 -13.67
C SER A 67 -2.41 2.47 -14.17
N GLY A 68 -1.08 2.50 -13.98
CA GLY A 68 -0.15 1.45 -14.39
C GLY A 68 -0.26 1.07 -15.87
N PRO A 69 0.02 -0.20 -16.23
CA PRO A 69 -0.04 -0.66 -17.61
C PRO A 69 -1.44 -0.66 -18.22
N TYR A 70 -2.51 -0.53 -17.42
CA TYR A 70 -3.89 -0.62 -17.92
C TYR A 70 -4.27 0.46 -18.94
N THR A 71 -3.64 1.63 -18.89
CA THR A 71 -3.88 2.71 -19.86
C THR A 71 -2.80 2.83 -20.93
N ASP A 72 -1.86 1.87 -20.98
CA ASP A 72 -0.88 1.78 -22.06
C ASP A 72 -1.44 0.93 -23.22
N PRO A 73 -1.77 1.53 -24.37
CA PRO A 73 -2.32 0.79 -25.51
C PRO A 73 -1.32 -0.20 -26.14
N SER A 74 -0.03 -0.13 -25.79
CA SER A 74 0.99 -1.08 -26.24
C SER A 74 1.06 -2.34 -25.39
N VAL A 75 0.41 -2.35 -24.21
CA VAL A 75 0.41 -3.49 -23.30
C VAL A 75 -0.89 -4.28 -23.45
N LYS A 76 -0.76 -5.58 -23.69
CA LYS A 76 -1.90 -6.50 -23.66
C LYS A 76 -2.14 -6.95 -22.22
N ILE A 77 -3.26 -6.55 -21.64
CA ILE A 77 -3.66 -6.92 -20.28
C ILE A 77 -4.27 -8.32 -20.26
N ASP A 78 -3.74 -9.21 -19.41
CA ASP A 78 -4.35 -10.49 -19.05
C ASP A 78 -4.29 -10.65 -17.53
N ILE A 79 -5.41 -10.41 -16.86
CA ILE A 79 -5.45 -10.43 -15.39
C ILE A 79 -5.23 -11.81 -14.78
N ARG A 80 -5.26 -12.87 -15.60
CA ARG A 80 -4.95 -14.25 -15.17
C ARG A 80 -3.45 -14.51 -15.10
N ALA A 81 -2.67 -13.76 -15.87
CA ALA A 81 -1.20 -13.79 -15.84
C ALA A 81 -0.62 -12.80 -14.83
N GLY A 82 -1.40 -11.77 -14.46
CA GLY A 82 -0.94 -10.68 -13.60
C GLY A 82 -0.09 -9.67 -14.37
N LEU A 83 0.31 -8.59 -13.69
CA LEU A 83 1.19 -7.57 -14.24
C LEU A 83 2.64 -8.08 -14.31
N PRO A 84 3.45 -7.55 -15.25
CA PRO A 84 4.87 -7.82 -15.27
C PRO A 84 5.55 -7.42 -13.95
N PRO A 85 6.42 -8.27 -13.36
CA PRO A 85 7.07 -7.99 -12.09
C PRO A 85 8.25 -7.03 -12.27
N LEU A 86 7.94 -5.75 -12.50
CA LEU A 86 8.86 -4.65 -12.80
C LEU A 86 10.11 -4.61 -11.90
N ARG A 87 9.92 -4.77 -10.58
CA ARG A 87 11.00 -4.64 -9.59
C ARG A 87 11.79 -5.92 -9.33
N ALA A 88 11.42 -7.06 -9.94
CA ALA A 88 12.01 -8.35 -9.58
C ALA A 88 13.53 -8.39 -9.77
N LYS A 89 14.06 -7.77 -10.82
CA LYS A 89 15.50 -7.66 -11.04
C LYS A 89 16.19 -6.80 -9.97
N TRP A 90 15.59 -5.68 -9.61
CA TRP A 90 16.14 -4.76 -8.59
C TRP A 90 16.26 -5.44 -7.24
N ILE A 91 15.27 -6.25 -6.87
CA ILE A 91 15.25 -7.02 -5.63
C ILE A 91 16.34 -8.11 -5.66
N ALA A 92 16.45 -8.85 -6.76
CA ALA A 92 17.45 -9.91 -6.91
C ALA A 92 18.89 -9.38 -6.89
N GLU A 93 19.15 -8.25 -7.55
CA GLU A 93 20.49 -7.63 -7.67
C GLU A 93 21.11 -7.22 -6.33
N ARG A 94 20.30 -6.95 -5.30
CA ARG A 94 20.80 -6.58 -3.96
C ARG A 94 21.45 -7.74 -3.21
N GLY A 95 21.09 -8.97 -3.55
CA GLY A 95 21.70 -10.18 -2.98
C GLY A 95 21.44 -10.40 -1.48
N ASP A 96 20.42 -9.75 -0.92
CA ASP A 96 20.03 -9.79 0.50
C ASP A 96 18.73 -10.56 0.76
N THR A 97 18.12 -11.14 -0.28
CA THR A 97 16.95 -12.02 -0.20
C THR A 97 17.31 -13.49 -0.47
N GLU A 98 16.45 -14.38 0.02
CA GLU A 98 16.43 -15.82 -0.25
C GLU A 98 15.02 -16.24 -0.69
N GLU A 99 14.93 -17.20 -1.61
CA GLU A 99 13.67 -17.79 -2.05
C GLU A 99 13.26 -18.91 -1.09
N LEU A 100 12.01 -18.89 -0.64
CA LEU A 100 11.41 -19.92 0.19
C LEU A 100 10.90 -21.07 -0.69
N PRO A 101 10.80 -22.32 -0.18
CA PRO A 101 10.28 -23.44 -0.97
C PRO A 101 8.77 -23.35 -1.26
N GLY A 102 8.08 -22.37 -0.69
CA GLY A 102 6.65 -22.14 -0.76
C GLY A 102 6.19 -21.25 0.41
N PRO A 103 4.88 -21.06 0.59
CA PRO A 103 4.34 -20.33 1.74
C PRO A 103 4.77 -20.97 3.06
N THR A 104 5.12 -20.16 4.06
CA THR A 104 5.53 -20.67 5.39
C THR A 104 4.48 -20.48 6.46
N SER A 105 3.46 -19.64 6.22
CA SER A 105 2.29 -19.57 7.09
C SER A 105 1.49 -20.87 7.04
N ARG A 106 1.01 -21.33 8.20
CA ARG A 106 0.16 -22.52 8.31
C ARG A 106 -1.09 -22.35 7.45
N TYR A 107 -1.73 -21.18 7.57
CA TYR A 107 -2.95 -20.90 6.80
C TYR A 107 -2.67 -20.86 5.29
N GLY A 108 -1.58 -20.21 4.84
CA GLY A 108 -1.21 -20.19 3.42
C GLY A 108 -0.98 -21.60 2.85
N VAL A 109 -0.32 -22.48 3.60
CA VAL A 109 -0.14 -23.90 3.23
C VAL A 109 -1.48 -24.64 3.15
N GLU A 110 -2.39 -24.43 4.10
CA GLU A 110 -3.73 -25.03 4.08
C GLU A 110 -4.53 -24.56 2.85
N ARG A 111 -4.53 -23.25 2.54
CA ARG A 111 -5.21 -22.70 1.36
C ARG A 111 -4.60 -23.20 0.05
N LEU A 112 -3.28 -23.32 -0.03
CA LEU A 112 -2.61 -23.82 -1.22
C LEU A 112 -2.97 -25.29 -1.52
N ASN A 113 -3.17 -26.10 -0.48
CA ASN A 113 -3.45 -27.53 -0.61
C ASN A 113 -4.95 -27.88 -0.64
N ASP A 114 -5.86 -26.94 -0.39
CA ASP A 114 -7.30 -27.20 -0.45
C ASP A 114 -7.77 -27.33 -1.93
N PRO A 115 -8.28 -28.51 -2.34
CA PRO A 115 -8.75 -28.72 -3.72
C PRO A 115 -10.01 -27.91 -4.06
N LYS A 116 -10.81 -27.49 -3.06
CA LYS A 116 -12.02 -26.68 -3.29
C LYS A 116 -11.72 -25.28 -3.79
N LEU A 117 -10.47 -24.83 -3.63
CA LEU A 117 -10.02 -23.49 -4.03
C LEU A 117 -9.30 -23.49 -5.37
N ALA A 118 -9.09 -24.65 -5.99
CA ALA A 118 -8.33 -24.77 -7.23
C ALA A 118 -8.91 -23.89 -8.35
N GLU A 119 -10.24 -23.75 -8.44
CA GLU A 119 -10.91 -22.91 -9.46
C GLU A 119 -10.82 -21.40 -9.17
N LEU A 120 -10.51 -21.03 -7.92
CA LEU A 120 -10.37 -19.63 -7.47
C LEU A 120 -8.92 -19.16 -7.43
N ARG A 121 -7.95 -20.09 -7.36
CA ARG A 121 -6.54 -19.80 -7.10
C ARG A 121 -5.91 -19.10 -8.31
N PHE A 122 -5.14 -18.05 -8.03
CA PHE A 122 -4.29 -17.42 -9.03
C PHE A 122 -3.11 -18.33 -9.39
N ASP A 123 -2.74 -18.41 -10.67
CA ASP A 123 -1.68 -19.30 -11.16
C ASP A 123 -0.28 -18.69 -10.98
N LEU A 124 0.10 -18.40 -9.72
CA LEU A 124 1.39 -17.79 -9.40
C LEU A 124 2.54 -18.79 -9.62
N LYS A 125 3.53 -18.40 -10.43
CA LYS A 125 4.67 -19.26 -10.81
C LYS A 125 5.92 -19.10 -9.94
N ARG A 126 5.96 -18.11 -9.06
CA ARG A 126 7.12 -17.80 -8.20
C ARG A 126 6.85 -18.16 -6.76
N ASN A 127 7.90 -18.54 -6.04
CA ASN A 127 7.81 -18.70 -4.60
C ASN A 127 8.04 -17.37 -3.86
N PRO A 128 7.61 -17.27 -2.59
CA PRO A 128 7.88 -16.10 -1.77
C PRO A 128 9.38 -15.90 -1.51
N LEU A 129 9.80 -14.65 -1.47
CA LEU A 129 11.12 -14.21 -1.03
C LEU A 129 11.06 -13.77 0.44
N ARG A 130 12.18 -13.88 1.13
CA ARG A 130 12.41 -13.33 2.47
C ARG A 130 13.81 -12.74 2.54
N ALA A 131 14.04 -11.75 3.40
CA ALA A 131 15.39 -11.33 3.77
C ALA A 131 16.22 -12.53 4.25
N ARG A 132 17.49 -12.59 3.85
CA ARG A 132 18.46 -13.55 4.39
C ARG A 132 18.60 -13.34 5.90
N ALA A 133 18.98 -14.40 6.61
CA ALA A 133 19.21 -14.32 8.05
C ALA A 133 20.18 -13.17 8.41
N GLY A 134 19.75 -12.27 9.28
CA GLY A 134 20.52 -11.09 9.70
C GLY A 134 20.50 -9.89 8.74
N ALA A 135 19.86 -10.01 7.57
CA ALA A 135 19.65 -8.90 6.64
C ALA A 135 18.39 -8.11 7.00
N ASN A 136 18.33 -6.88 6.51
CA ASN A 136 17.15 -6.02 6.54
C ASN A 136 16.97 -5.44 5.15
N VAL A 137 15.79 -5.65 4.56
CA VAL A 137 15.53 -5.33 3.16
C VAL A 137 14.75 -4.03 2.98
N THR A 138 14.54 -3.26 4.06
CA THR A 138 13.67 -2.09 4.03
C THR A 138 14.30 -0.88 3.33
N GLN A 139 13.46 -0.03 2.70
CA GLN A 139 13.94 1.24 2.14
C GLN A 139 14.60 2.14 3.20
N MET A 140 14.08 2.14 4.44
CA MET A 140 14.69 2.88 5.56
C MET A 140 16.09 2.36 5.91
N HIS A 141 16.30 1.04 5.87
CA HIS A 141 17.60 0.44 6.12
C HIS A 141 18.64 0.88 5.08
N TYR A 142 18.30 0.81 3.78
CA TYR A 142 19.20 1.29 2.73
C TYR A 142 19.46 2.80 2.85
N ALA A 143 18.41 3.58 3.12
CA ALA A 143 18.51 5.03 3.21
C ALA A 143 19.48 5.48 4.32
N ARG A 144 19.38 4.87 5.50
CA ARG A 144 20.27 5.15 6.65
C ARG A 144 21.72 4.74 6.41
N ARG A 145 21.95 3.81 5.49
CA ARG A 145 23.28 3.41 5.03
C ARG A 145 23.82 4.29 3.89
N GLY A 146 23.08 5.34 3.51
CA GLY A 146 23.47 6.25 2.44
C GLY A 146 23.20 5.72 1.03
N ILE A 147 22.52 4.58 0.89
CA ILE A 147 22.27 3.90 -0.39
C ILE A 147 21.01 4.49 -1.04
N VAL A 148 21.14 4.86 -2.32
CA VAL A 148 20.00 5.20 -3.19
C VAL A 148 19.57 3.94 -3.94
N THR A 149 18.35 3.47 -3.72
CA THR A 149 17.79 2.31 -4.42
C THR A 149 17.13 2.72 -5.75
N PRO A 150 16.90 1.77 -6.69
CA PRO A 150 16.10 2.03 -7.88
C PRO A 150 14.71 2.60 -7.57
N GLU A 151 14.08 2.20 -6.47
CA GLU A 151 12.80 2.73 -6.01
C GLU A 151 12.90 4.20 -5.60
N MET A 152 13.96 4.61 -4.91
CA MET A 152 14.18 6.02 -4.56
C MET A 152 14.39 6.89 -5.80
N GLU A 153 15.12 6.37 -6.79
CA GLU A 153 15.26 7.05 -8.09
C GLU A 153 13.93 7.13 -8.85
N PHE A 154 13.20 6.02 -8.92
CA PHE A 154 11.90 5.95 -9.58
C PHE A 154 10.94 7.01 -9.02
N VAL A 155 10.83 7.09 -7.69
CA VAL A 155 10.03 8.11 -7.00
C VAL A 155 10.50 9.52 -7.34
N ALA A 156 11.81 9.78 -7.30
CA ALA A 156 12.33 11.12 -7.57
C ALA A 156 11.93 11.62 -8.97
N ILE A 157 12.03 10.76 -9.98
CA ILE A 157 11.59 11.06 -11.35
C ILE A 157 10.07 11.26 -11.40
N ARG A 158 9.30 10.40 -10.71
CA ARG A 158 7.83 10.43 -10.71
C ARG A 158 7.28 11.74 -10.13
N GLU A 159 7.88 12.20 -9.03
CA GLU A 159 7.49 13.44 -8.33
C GLU A 159 7.80 14.71 -9.14
N ASN A 160 8.82 14.68 -10.02
CA ASN A 160 9.17 15.83 -10.85
C ASN A 160 8.24 16.02 -12.06
N GLN A 161 7.44 15.01 -12.46
CA GLN A 161 6.47 15.10 -13.57
C GLN A 161 7.03 15.72 -14.87
N ARG A 162 8.33 15.55 -15.16
CA ARG A 162 9.05 16.17 -16.29
C ARG A 162 8.97 17.69 -16.35
N MET A 163 8.81 18.35 -15.20
CA MET A 163 8.68 19.81 -15.12
C MET A 163 9.88 20.54 -15.74
N GLU A 164 11.07 19.94 -15.74
CA GLU A 164 12.29 20.46 -16.34
C GLU A 164 12.20 20.71 -17.85
N ALA A 165 11.31 19.99 -18.55
CA ALA A 165 11.11 20.14 -19.99
C ALA A 165 10.36 21.44 -20.37
N PHE A 166 9.72 22.10 -19.41
CA PHE A 166 8.96 23.32 -19.64
C PHE A 166 9.84 24.59 -19.54
N SER A 167 9.42 25.67 -20.19
CA SER A 167 10.07 26.97 -20.04
C SER A 167 9.92 27.49 -18.60
N GLU A 168 10.80 28.40 -18.19
CA GLU A 168 10.72 29.04 -16.86
C GLU A 168 9.35 29.71 -16.62
N MET A 169 8.77 30.29 -17.67
CA MET A 169 7.44 30.91 -17.63
C MET A 169 6.35 29.90 -17.23
N LEU A 170 6.39 28.69 -17.79
CA LEU A 170 5.41 27.63 -17.51
C LEU A 170 5.68 26.90 -16.18
N ARG A 171 6.90 26.99 -15.65
CA ARG A 171 7.27 26.47 -14.32
C ARG A 171 6.93 27.41 -13.16
N ARG A 172 6.36 28.59 -13.43
CA ARG A 172 6.02 29.55 -12.39
C ARG A 172 4.89 28.99 -11.51
N GLN A 173 5.23 28.63 -10.28
CA GLN A 173 4.28 28.20 -9.26
C GLN A 173 3.95 29.35 -8.30
N HIS A 174 2.71 29.40 -7.81
CA HIS A 174 2.35 30.28 -6.70
C HIS A 174 3.15 29.86 -5.45
N PRO A 175 3.76 30.78 -4.69
CA PRO A 175 4.62 30.41 -3.55
C PRO A 175 3.87 29.60 -2.48
N GLY A 176 2.58 29.87 -2.29
CA GLY A 176 1.74 29.19 -1.30
C GLY A 176 2.23 29.42 0.13
N GLU A 177 1.68 28.65 1.07
CA GLU A 177 2.15 28.56 2.46
C GLU A 177 2.30 27.07 2.80
N SER A 178 3.52 26.65 3.12
CA SER A 178 3.84 25.23 3.36
C SER A 178 3.88 24.89 4.85
N PHE A 179 3.72 25.88 5.73
CA PHE A 179 3.84 25.79 7.17
C PHE A 179 5.19 25.17 7.60
N GLY A 180 6.27 25.59 6.94
CA GLY A 180 7.64 25.13 7.21
C GLY A 180 8.04 23.80 6.59
N ALA A 181 7.28 23.27 5.62
CA ALA A 181 7.70 22.10 4.85
C ALA A 181 8.91 22.41 3.95
N ARG A 182 9.73 21.40 3.67
CA ARG A 182 10.92 21.49 2.82
C ARG A 182 10.57 21.01 1.42
N LEU A 183 10.10 21.91 0.56
CA LEU A 183 9.72 21.60 -0.81
C LEU A 183 10.81 22.09 -1.78
N PRO A 184 11.75 21.21 -2.21
CA PRO A 184 12.77 21.62 -3.17
C PRO A 184 12.13 21.82 -4.55
N LYS A 185 12.78 22.63 -5.39
CA LYS A 185 12.31 22.88 -6.77
C LYS A 185 12.35 21.64 -7.66
N ALA A 186 13.24 20.71 -7.35
CA ALA A 186 13.37 19.42 -8.01
C ALA A 186 13.65 18.36 -6.95
N ILE A 187 12.98 17.22 -7.07
CA ILE A 187 13.19 16.05 -6.22
C ILE A 187 14.37 15.26 -6.78
N THR A 188 15.44 15.06 -6.01
CA THR A 188 16.55 14.18 -6.41
C THR A 188 16.47 12.84 -5.67
N PRO A 189 17.10 11.77 -6.20
CA PRO A 189 17.15 10.48 -5.49
C PRO A 189 17.77 10.59 -4.09
N GLU A 190 18.76 11.46 -3.90
CA GLU A 190 19.37 11.73 -2.59
C GLU A 190 18.41 12.43 -1.64
N PHE A 191 17.57 13.35 -2.13
CA PHE A 191 16.53 13.97 -1.31
C PHE A 191 15.51 12.93 -0.85
N VAL A 192 15.07 12.03 -1.73
CA VAL A 192 14.17 10.93 -1.37
C VAL A 192 14.81 10.06 -0.29
N ARG A 193 16.07 9.65 -0.49
CA ARG A 193 16.84 8.90 0.51
C ARG A 193 16.88 9.62 1.85
N ASP A 194 17.18 10.92 1.87
CA ASP A 194 17.31 11.68 3.12
C ASP A 194 15.97 11.81 3.87
N GLU A 195 14.86 11.98 3.16
CA GLU A 195 13.52 12.00 3.76
C GLU A 195 13.13 10.62 4.33
N VAL A 196 13.47 9.53 3.63
CA VAL A 196 13.24 8.15 4.09
C VAL A 196 14.14 7.81 5.30
N ALA A 197 15.43 8.17 5.26
CA ALA A 197 16.37 7.94 6.36
C ALA A 197 15.93 8.65 7.66
N ALA A 198 15.39 9.88 7.50
CA ALA A 198 14.85 10.68 8.59
C ALA A 198 13.47 10.23 9.08
N GLY A 199 12.83 9.25 8.41
CA GLY A 199 11.49 8.78 8.75
C GLY A 199 10.38 9.80 8.47
N ARG A 200 10.61 10.77 7.57
CA ARG A 200 9.60 11.77 7.14
C ARG A 200 8.89 11.39 5.85
N ALA A 201 9.39 10.36 5.17
CA ALA A 201 8.75 9.73 4.05
C ALA A 201 8.95 8.23 4.07
N ILE A 202 8.06 7.51 3.40
CA ILE A 202 8.14 6.06 3.20
C ILE A 202 7.92 5.72 1.73
N ILE A 203 8.40 4.55 1.33
CA ILE A 203 8.16 3.91 0.05
C ILE A 203 7.66 2.49 0.35
N PRO A 204 6.33 2.28 0.45
CA PRO A 204 5.76 0.96 0.72
C PRO A 204 6.00 0.06 -0.49
N ALA A 205 6.87 -0.94 -0.33
CA ALA A 205 7.43 -1.65 -1.48
C ALA A 205 7.92 -3.05 -1.10
N ASN A 206 6.98 -3.89 -0.66
CA ASN A 206 7.30 -5.26 -0.23
C ASN A 206 8.05 -6.02 -1.33
N ILE A 207 9.06 -6.81 -0.95
CA ILE A 207 9.88 -7.60 -1.87
C ILE A 207 9.07 -8.66 -2.66
N ASN A 208 7.91 -9.06 -2.15
CA ASN A 208 6.99 -10.00 -2.80
C ASN A 208 5.95 -9.32 -3.69
N HIS A 209 5.99 -7.99 -3.81
CA HIS A 209 5.18 -7.18 -4.73
C HIS A 209 6.05 -6.44 -5.77
N PRO A 210 6.72 -7.19 -6.65
CA PRO A 210 7.51 -6.62 -7.72
C PRO A 210 6.68 -5.98 -8.85
N GLU A 211 5.37 -6.21 -8.90
CA GLU A 211 4.46 -5.55 -9.86
C GLU A 211 4.29 -4.05 -9.58
N THR A 212 4.52 -3.61 -8.34
CA THR A 212 4.35 -2.21 -7.92
C THR A 212 5.27 -1.26 -8.67
N GLU A 213 4.69 -0.18 -9.19
CA GLU A 213 5.39 1.02 -9.62
C GLU A 213 5.64 1.90 -8.38
N PRO A 214 6.90 2.09 -7.93
CA PRO A 214 7.19 2.78 -6.67
C PRO A 214 6.59 4.19 -6.57
N MET A 215 6.20 4.56 -5.35
CA MET A 215 5.68 5.88 -4.99
C MET A 215 6.15 6.24 -3.58
N ALA A 216 6.20 7.53 -3.24
CA ALA A 216 6.52 7.99 -1.89
C ALA A 216 5.33 8.66 -1.21
N ILE A 217 5.25 8.44 0.10
CA ILE A 217 4.31 9.09 1.01
C ILE A 217 5.13 9.93 1.98
N GLY A 218 4.93 11.25 1.96
CA GLY A 218 5.62 12.16 2.88
C GLY A 218 5.18 13.60 2.66
N ARG A 219 5.34 14.44 3.69
CA ARG A 219 4.89 15.85 3.67
C ARG A 219 5.55 16.70 2.58
N ASN A 220 6.76 16.33 2.16
CA ASN A 220 7.57 17.07 1.21
C ASN A 220 7.39 16.60 -0.25
N PHE A 221 6.38 15.76 -0.51
CA PHE A 221 6.04 15.20 -1.81
C PHE A 221 4.61 15.58 -2.21
N LEU A 222 4.17 15.19 -3.40
CA LEU A 222 2.77 15.31 -3.78
C LEU A 222 1.88 14.58 -2.75
N VAL A 223 0.74 15.19 -2.38
CA VAL A 223 -0.25 14.54 -1.53
C VAL A 223 -0.78 13.30 -2.25
N LYS A 224 -0.83 12.17 -1.54
CA LYS A 224 -1.27 10.88 -2.07
C LYS A 224 -2.65 10.53 -1.51
N ILE A 225 -3.43 9.78 -2.28
CA ILE A 225 -4.76 9.33 -1.90
C ILE A 225 -4.85 7.79 -1.91
N ASN A 226 -5.64 7.24 -1.00
CA ASN A 226 -5.92 5.81 -0.90
C ASN A 226 -7.38 5.53 -1.29
N ALA A 227 -7.63 4.41 -1.96
CA ALA A 227 -8.98 3.88 -2.19
C ALA A 227 -9.19 2.57 -1.43
N ASN A 228 -10.28 2.51 -0.65
CA ASN A 228 -10.66 1.29 0.05
C ASN A 228 -11.54 0.42 -0.85
N ILE A 229 -11.13 -0.83 -1.03
CA ILE A 229 -11.93 -1.89 -1.66
C ILE A 229 -12.11 -3.04 -0.65
N GLY A 230 -12.63 -4.18 -1.10
CA GLY A 230 -12.79 -5.35 -0.27
C GLY A 230 -14.19 -5.92 -0.35
N ASN A 231 -14.24 -7.24 -0.19
CA ASN A 231 -15.48 -7.99 -0.15
C ASN A 231 -16.14 -7.89 1.23
N SER A 232 -17.43 -8.19 1.28
CA SER A 232 -18.16 -8.32 2.53
C SER A 232 -18.83 -9.68 2.59
N ALA A 233 -19.20 -10.12 3.80
CA ALA A 233 -19.96 -11.36 4.00
C ALA A 233 -21.31 -11.40 3.23
N VAL A 234 -21.82 -10.27 2.76
CA VAL A 234 -23.15 -10.14 2.13
C VAL A 234 -23.06 -10.04 0.61
N THR A 235 -22.03 -9.39 0.07
CA THR A 235 -21.86 -9.17 -1.37
C THR A 235 -20.39 -9.05 -1.75
N CYS A 236 -20.04 -9.63 -2.91
CA CYS A 236 -18.90 -9.37 -3.81
C CYS A 236 -18.15 -10.65 -4.22
N SER A 237 -17.50 -10.61 -5.39
CA SER A 237 -16.74 -11.71 -6.01
C SER A 237 -15.32 -11.25 -6.33
N ILE A 238 -14.37 -12.19 -6.52
CA ILE A 238 -12.96 -11.87 -6.83
C ILE A 238 -12.84 -10.94 -8.04
N GLY A 239 -13.60 -11.20 -9.12
CA GLY A 239 -13.56 -10.38 -10.34
C GLY A 239 -13.97 -8.92 -10.08
N GLU A 240 -15.02 -8.70 -9.28
CA GLU A 240 -15.47 -7.36 -8.90
C GLU A 240 -14.45 -6.62 -8.03
N GLU A 241 -13.68 -7.32 -7.20
CA GLU A 241 -12.61 -6.69 -6.41
C GLU A 241 -11.43 -6.22 -7.26
N VAL A 242 -11.05 -7.02 -8.27
CA VAL A 242 -10.04 -6.61 -9.26
C VAL A 242 -10.56 -5.45 -10.10
N GLU A 243 -11.83 -5.45 -10.50
CA GLU A 243 -12.47 -4.34 -11.21
C GLU A 243 -12.44 -3.05 -10.39
N LYS A 244 -12.84 -3.10 -9.10
CA LYS A 244 -12.78 -1.94 -8.20
C LYS A 244 -11.36 -1.39 -8.06
N MET A 245 -10.36 -2.27 -7.93
CA MET A 245 -8.95 -1.87 -7.86
C MET A 245 -8.53 -1.14 -9.15
N THR A 246 -8.74 -1.76 -10.31
CA THR A 246 -8.36 -1.18 -11.61
C THR A 246 -9.09 0.13 -11.89
N TRP A 247 -10.35 0.25 -11.49
CA TRP A 247 -11.12 1.48 -11.59
C TRP A 247 -10.60 2.59 -10.67
N ALA A 248 -10.25 2.26 -9.43
CA ALA A 248 -9.72 3.24 -8.48
C ALA A 248 -8.39 3.84 -8.94
N ILE A 249 -7.44 3.00 -9.36
CA ILE A 249 -6.13 3.46 -9.83
C ILE A 249 -6.23 4.24 -11.15
N ARG A 250 -7.19 3.91 -12.01
CA ARG A 250 -7.47 4.66 -13.24
C ARG A 250 -7.79 6.13 -12.97
N TRP A 251 -8.49 6.40 -11.87
CA TRP A 251 -8.92 7.73 -11.47
C TRP A 251 -8.00 8.43 -10.47
N GLY A 252 -6.81 7.85 -10.21
CA GLY A 252 -5.77 8.51 -9.43
C GLY A 252 -5.58 8.00 -8.01
N ALA A 253 -6.16 6.85 -7.63
CA ALA A 253 -5.78 6.22 -6.36
C ALA A 253 -4.28 5.86 -6.39
N ASP A 254 -3.51 6.39 -5.44
CA ASP A 254 -2.06 6.16 -5.35
C ASP A 254 -1.72 4.89 -4.56
N THR A 255 -2.63 4.46 -3.69
CA THR A 255 -2.59 3.17 -2.98
C THR A 255 -4.01 2.62 -2.90
N VAL A 256 -4.12 1.31 -2.67
CA VAL A 256 -5.41 0.64 -2.49
C VAL A 256 -5.34 -0.23 -1.23
N MET A 257 -6.38 -0.18 -0.39
CA MET A 257 -6.49 -1.11 0.73
C MET A 257 -7.53 -2.19 0.47
N ASP A 258 -7.14 -3.44 0.63
CA ASP A 258 -8.06 -4.57 0.69
C ASP A 258 -8.60 -4.72 2.12
N LEU A 259 -9.83 -4.26 2.33
CA LEU A 259 -10.56 -4.37 3.59
C LEU A 259 -11.57 -5.52 3.59
N SER A 260 -11.32 -6.54 2.74
CA SER A 260 -12.14 -7.75 2.62
C SER A 260 -12.42 -8.41 3.97
N THR A 261 -13.66 -8.89 4.12
CA THR A 261 -14.16 -9.61 5.30
C THR A 261 -15.01 -10.81 4.87
N GLY A 262 -14.95 -11.90 5.64
CA GLY A 262 -15.65 -13.14 5.32
C GLY A 262 -14.80 -14.15 4.53
N LYS A 263 -15.40 -14.76 3.49
CA LYS A 263 -14.80 -15.91 2.80
C LYS A 263 -13.79 -15.49 1.73
N HIS A 264 -12.81 -16.36 1.48
CA HIS A 264 -11.86 -16.25 0.37
C HIS A 264 -11.03 -14.95 0.35
N ILE A 265 -10.75 -14.37 1.52
CA ILE A 265 -9.92 -13.16 1.65
C ILE A 265 -8.53 -13.40 1.02
N HIS A 266 -7.93 -14.55 1.31
CA HIS A 266 -6.60 -14.91 0.81
C HIS A 266 -6.53 -14.92 -0.73
N GLU A 267 -7.48 -15.59 -1.39
CA GLU A 267 -7.50 -15.71 -2.86
C GLU A 267 -7.83 -14.37 -3.50
N THR A 268 -8.84 -13.66 -2.97
CA THR A 268 -9.21 -12.33 -3.44
C THR A 268 -7.99 -11.40 -3.45
N ARG A 269 -7.26 -11.35 -2.34
CA ARG A 269 -6.07 -10.53 -2.20
C ARG A 269 -4.94 -10.94 -3.14
N GLU A 270 -4.76 -12.23 -3.39
CA GLU A 270 -3.77 -12.72 -4.36
C GLU A 270 -4.05 -12.16 -5.76
N TRP A 271 -5.31 -12.21 -6.21
CA TRP A 271 -5.72 -11.62 -7.48
C TRP A 271 -5.52 -10.10 -7.52
N ILE A 272 -5.80 -9.38 -6.43
CA ILE A 272 -5.57 -7.93 -6.34
C ILE A 272 -4.08 -7.62 -6.46
N LEU A 273 -3.23 -8.25 -5.64
CA LEU A 273 -1.79 -7.99 -5.59
C LEU A 273 -1.11 -8.27 -6.93
N ARG A 274 -1.38 -9.41 -7.56
CA ARG A 274 -0.78 -9.77 -8.85
C ARG A 274 -1.21 -8.84 -9.99
N ASN A 275 -2.29 -8.10 -9.81
CA ASN A 275 -2.82 -7.16 -10.78
C ASN A 275 -2.64 -5.69 -10.38
N SER A 276 -2.01 -5.39 -9.25
CA SER A 276 -1.87 -4.01 -8.76
C SER A 276 -0.53 -3.41 -9.17
N PRO A 277 -0.51 -2.25 -9.84
CA PRO A 277 0.70 -1.46 -10.06
C PRO A 277 0.95 -0.48 -8.90
N VAL A 278 0.04 -0.39 -7.92
CA VAL A 278 0.14 0.50 -6.77
C VAL A 278 0.31 -0.30 -5.47
N PRO A 279 0.87 0.30 -4.41
CA PRO A 279 0.97 -0.38 -3.13
C PRO A 279 -0.38 -0.82 -2.58
N ILE A 280 -0.43 -2.05 -2.06
CA ILE A 280 -1.61 -2.63 -1.42
C ILE A 280 -1.45 -2.63 0.09
N GLY A 281 -2.44 -2.07 0.78
CA GLY A 281 -2.56 -2.11 2.23
C GLY A 281 -3.61 -3.09 2.72
N THR A 282 -3.48 -3.54 3.96
CA THR A 282 -4.51 -4.36 4.63
C THR A 282 -4.63 -3.98 6.10
N VAL A 283 -5.67 -4.52 6.75
CA VAL A 283 -5.82 -4.53 8.21
C VAL A 283 -5.74 -5.99 8.67
N PRO A 284 -4.55 -6.51 9.05
CA PRO A 284 -4.36 -7.96 9.28
C PRO A 284 -5.29 -8.56 10.34
N ILE A 285 -5.75 -7.75 11.31
CA ILE A 285 -6.67 -8.22 12.36
C ILE A 285 -8.03 -8.66 11.78
N TYR A 286 -8.44 -8.18 10.60
CA TYR A 286 -9.70 -8.61 9.98
C TYR A 286 -9.64 -10.07 9.54
N GLN A 287 -8.56 -10.47 8.88
CA GLN A 287 -8.38 -11.87 8.51
C GLN A 287 -8.11 -12.74 9.73
N ALA A 288 -7.33 -12.25 10.70
CA ALA A 288 -7.11 -12.99 11.95
C ALA A 288 -8.42 -13.26 12.69
N LEU A 289 -9.37 -12.31 12.66
CA LEU A 289 -10.70 -12.46 13.25
C LEU A 289 -11.55 -13.52 12.53
N GLU A 290 -11.46 -13.61 11.20
CA GLU A 290 -12.13 -14.68 10.43
C GLU A 290 -11.54 -16.06 10.73
N LYS A 291 -10.24 -16.17 11.03
CA LYS A 291 -9.60 -17.43 11.47
C LYS A 291 -10.13 -17.96 12.81
N VAL A 292 -10.87 -17.14 13.57
CA VAL A 292 -11.52 -17.51 14.85
C VAL A 292 -13.04 -17.31 14.82
N ASP A 293 -13.64 -17.37 13.63
CA ASP A 293 -15.09 -17.29 13.42
C ASP A 293 -15.75 -16.01 14.00
N GLY A 294 -15.04 -14.87 13.96
CA GLY A 294 -15.59 -13.61 14.47
C GLY A 294 -15.46 -13.41 15.99
N ARG A 295 -14.90 -14.39 16.71
CA ARG A 295 -14.74 -14.34 18.17
C ARG A 295 -13.47 -13.59 18.55
N ALA A 296 -13.60 -12.28 18.72
CA ALA A 296 -12.47 -11.41 19.06
C ALA A 296 -11.66 -11.93 20.25
N GLU A 297 -12.31 -12.46 21.29
CA GLU A 297 -11.69 -13.03 22.49
C GLU A 297 -10.80 -14.26 22.23
N GLU A 298 -10.95 -14.94 21.09
CA GLU A 298 -10.14 -16.11 20.72
C GLU A 298 -8.88 -15.74 19.92
N LEU A 299 -8.69 -14.45 19.60
CA LEU A 299 -7.47 -13.98 18.97
C LEU A 299 -6.25 -14.23 19.87
N THR A 300 -5.19 -14.77 19.28
CA THR A 300 -3.89 -14.93 19.94
C THR A 300 -2.77 -14.36 19.09
N TRP A 301 -1.61 -14.15 19.71
CA TRP A 301 -0.39 -13.75 19.01
C TRP A 301 -0.04 -14.72 17.87
N GLU A 302 -0.19 -16.03 18.07
CA GLU A 302 0.18 -17.04 17.08
C GLU A 302 -0.68 -16.94 15.81
N ILE A 303 -1.98 -16.70 15.96
CA ILE A 303 -2.91 -16.52 14.82
C ILE A 303 -2.59 -15.22 14.07
N PHE A 304 -2.30 -14.15 14.82
CA PHE A 304 -1.94 -12.87 14.23
C PHE A 304 -0.58 -12.92 13.51
N ARG A 305 0.43 -13.52 14.13
CA ARG A 305 1.76 -13.76 13.56
C ARG A 305 1.68 -14.57 12.27
N ASP A 306 0.91 -15.66 12.27
CA ASP A 306 0.66 -16.46 11.06
C ASP A 306 0.05 -15.61 9.93
N THR A 307 -0.90 -14.74 10.28
CA THR A 307 -1.56 -13.83 9.33
C THR A 307 -0.62 -12.76 8.78
N LEU A 308 0.29 -12.21 9.59
CA LEU A 308 1.31 -11.27 9.12
C LEU A 308 2.25 -11.93 8.12
N ILE A 309 2.75 -13.14 8.44
CA ILE A 309 3.65 -13.89 7.54
C ILE A 309 2.94 -14.20 6.23
N GLU A 310 1.71 -14.71 6.30
CA GLU A 310 0.89 -15.01 5.12
C GLU A 310 0.78 -13.81 4.18
N GLN A 311 0.40 -12.65 4.72
CA GLN A 311 0.20 -11.45 3.90
C GLN A 311 1.51 -10.82 3.40
N ALA A 312 2.58 -10.91 4.19
CA ALA A 312 3.89 -10.43 3.79
C ALA A 312 4.49 -11.28 2.66
N GLU A 313 4.26 -12.60 2.68
CA GLU A 313 4.64 -13.52 1.60
C GLU A 313 3.81 -13.30 0.33
N GLN A 314 2.55 -12.90 0.45
CA GLN A 314 1.74 -12.52 -0.72
C GLN A 314 2.21 -11.21 -1.36
N GLY A 315 2.79 -10.29 -0.58
CA GLY A 315 3.28 -9.00 -1.07
C GLY A 315 2.49 -7.78 -0.59
N VAL A 316 1.74 -7.84 0.52
CA VAL A 316 1.13 -6.63 1.08
C VAL A 316 2.22 -5.62 1.47
N ASP A 317 2.10 -4.37 1.02
CA ASP A 317 3.14 -3.34 1.16
C ASP A 317 3.08 -2.60 2.50
N TYR A 318 1.90 -2.51 3.10
CA TYR A 318 1.75 -1.90 4.42
C TYR A 318 0.61 -2.50 5.23
N PHE A 319 0.79 -2.53 6.55
CA PHE A 319 -0.21 -3.04 7.49
C PHE A 319 -0.74 -1.94 8.40
N THR A 320 -2.06 -1.80 8.43
CA THR A 320 -2.74 -1.04 9.48
C THR A 320 -2.84 -1.87 10.76
N ILE A 321 -2.03 -1.50 11.76
CA ILE A 321 -1.93 -2.22 13.04
C ILE A 321 -2.33 -1.29 14.19
N HIS A 322 -3.37 -1.69 14.91
CA HIS A 322 -4.00 -0.91 15.99
C HIS A 322 -3.28 -1.14 17.33
N ALA A 323 -1.96 -1.04 17.35
CA ALA A 323 -1.14 -1.26 18.54
C ALA A 323 -1.24 -0.10 19.56
N GLY A 324 -1.83 1.04 19.18
CA GLY A 324 -2.09 2.17 20.08
C GLY A 324 -3.31 1.99 20.99
N VAL A 325 -4.18 1.00 20.71
CA VAL A 325 -5.37 0.71 21.54
C VAL A 325 -4.94 -0.06 22.78
N ARG A 326 -4.59 0.68 23.83
CA ARG A 326 -4.16 0.12 25.11
C ARG A 326 -5.31 -0.06 26.08
N LEU A 327 -5.22 -1.06 26.96
CA LEU A 327 -6.23 -1.34 27.99
C LEU A 327 -6.66 -0.11 28.82
N PRO A 328 -5.73 0.71 29.37
CA PRO A 328 -6.12 1.89 30.17
C PRO A 328 -6.81 3.00 29.36
N PHE A 329 -6.78 2.95 28.02
CA PHE A 329 -7.41 3.98 27.18
C PHE A 329 -8.88 3.69 26.90
N ILE A 330 -9.31 2.43 27.01
CA ILE A 330 -10.69 2.02 26.71
C ILE A 330 -11.72 2.77 27.59
N PRO A 331 -11.53 2.91 28.92
CA PRO A 331 -12.44 3.68 29.77
C PRO A 331 -12.58 5.16 29.37
N LEU A 332 -11.56 5.75 28.73
CA LEU A 332 -11.61 7.14 28.27
C LEU A 332 -12.71 7.36 27.22
N THR A 333 -13.02 6.32 26.44
CA THR A 333 -14.07 6.39 25.42
C THR A 333 -15.49 6.27 25.96
N ALA A 334 -15.67 5.96 27.25
CA ALA A 334 -17.00 5.73 27.84
C ALA A 334 -17.91 6.98 27.82
N LYS A 335 -17.32 8.18 27.74
CA LYS A 335 -18.04 9.46 27.68
C LYS A 335 -18.29 9.96 26.26
N ARG A 336 -17.84 9.22 25.24
CA ARG A 336 -18.01 9.62 23.83
C ARG A 336 -19.46 9.50 23.39
N MET A 337 -19.84 10.37 22.47
CA MET A 337 -21.14 10.31 21.79
C MET A 337 -21.23 9.08 20.87
N THR A 338 -20.15 8.78 20.13
CA THR A 338 -20.12 7.68 19.15
C THR A 338 -19.23 6.50 19.55
N GLY A 339 -18.61 6.55 20.73
CA GLY A 339 -17.76 5.47 21.25
C GLY A 339 -16.52 5.22 20.39
N ILE A 340 -16.23 3.95 20.14
CA ILE A 340 -15.13 3.49 19.27
C ILE A 340 -15.72 3.14 17.90
N VAL A 341 -15.41 3.95 16.88
CA VAL A 341 -15.90 3.75 15.51
C VAL A 341 -14.91 3.00 14.60
N SER A 342 -13.68 2.78 15.05
CA SER A 342 -12.74 1.91 14.35
C SER A 342 -13.14 0.45 14.48
N ARG A 343 -13.32 -0.26 13.36
CA ARG A 343 -13.55 -1.71 13.38
C ARG A 343 -12.35 -2.44 13.99
N GLY A 344 -11.12 -2.11 13.57
CA GLY A 344 -9.91 -2.72 14.13
C GLY A 344 -9.72 -2.36 15.60
N GLY A 345 -9.95 -1.09 15.96
CA GLY A 345 -9.85 -0.63 17.33
C GLY A 345 -10.88 -1.28 18.27
N SER A 346 -12.12 -1.46 17.82
CA SER A 346 -13.18 -2.11 18.60
C SER A 346 -12.93 -3.61 18.81
N ILE A 347 -12.34 -4.31 17.82
CA ILE A 347 -11.88 -5.71 17.99
C ILE A 347 -10.85 -5.79 19.11
N MET A 348 -9.83 -4.91 19.08
CA MET A 348 -8.78 -4.89 20.09
C MET A 348 -9.30 -4.47 21.47
N ALA A 349 -10.22 -3.50 21.54
CA ALA A 349 -10.85 -3.12 22.79
C ALA A 349 -11.65 -4.28 23.40
N LYS A 350 -12.44 -5.02 22.58
CA LYS A 350 -13.17 -6.20 23.04
C LYS A 350 -12.22 -7.29 23.57
N TRP A 351 -11.12 -7.56 22.87
CA TRP A 351 -10.11 -8.52 23.32
C TRP A 351 -9.48 -8.10 24.66
N CYS A 352 -9.06 -6.84 24.79
CA CYS A 352 -8.45 -6.33 26.03
C CYS A 352 -9.42 -6.44 27.22
N LEU A 353 -10.70 -6.12 27.03
CA LEU A 353 -11.72 -6.21 28.08
C LEU A 353 -12.04 -7.66 28.47
N ALA A 354 -12.11 -8.58 27.49
CA ALA A 354 -12.40 -9.99 27.74
C ALA A 354 -11.29 -10.68 28.58
N HIS A 355 -10.03 -10.34 28.31
CA HIS A 355 -8.88 -10.93 29.01
C HIS A 355 -8.38 -10.12 30.19
N HIS A 356 -8.81 -8.85 30.30
CA HIS A 356 -8.26 -7.86 31.22
C HIS A 356 -6.73 -7.77 31.15
N ARG A 357 -6.19 -7.74 29.93
CA ARG A 357 -4.75 -7.69 29.61
C ARG A 357 -4.45 -6.56 28.66
N GLU A 358 -3.19 -6.13 28.64
CA GLU A 358 -2.71 -5.15 27.66
C GLU A 358 -2.77 -5.73 26.25
N SER A 359 -2.95 -4.87 25.25
CA SER A 359 -3.01 -5.26 23.84
C SER A 359 -1.80 -6.09 23.43
N PHE A 360 -2.02 -7.32 22.97
CA PHE A 360 -0.92 -8.17 22.49
C PHE A 360 -0.19 -7.55 21.28
N LEU A 361 -0.86 -6.67 20.51
CA LEU A 361 -0.21 -5.93 19.43
C LEU A 361 0.82 -4.92 19.96
N TYR A 362 0.53 -4.33 21.11
CA TYR A 362 1.45 -3.44 21.82
C TYR A 362 2.58 -4.24 22.50
N GLU A 363 2.23 -5.28 23.26
CA GLU A 363 3.22 -6.09 24.00
C GLU A 363 4.22 -6.82 23.09
N ARG A 364 3.78 -7.24 21.90
CA ARG A 364 4.59 -8.02 20.94
C ARG A 364 5.08 -7.17 19.76
N PHE A 365 5.08 -5.84 19.89
CA PHE A 365 5.37 -4.92 18.78
C PHE A 365 6.76 -5.11 18.16
N GLU A 366 7.80 -5.43 18.96
CA GLU A 366 9.13 -5.73 18.42
C GLU A 366 9.14 -7.02 17.57
N GLU A 367 8.39 -8.05 17.96
CA GLU A 367 8.26 -9.27 17.15
C GLU A 367 7.54 -8.99 15.82
N ILE A 368 6.57 -8.06 15.82
CA ILE A 368 5.93 -7.59 14.58
C ILE A 368 6.95 -6.88 13.69
N CYS A 369 7.81 -6.03 14.26
CA CYS A 369 8.89 -5.35 13.52
C CYS A 369 9.85 -6.35 12.87
N GLU A 370 10.22 -7.42 13.57
CA GLU A 370 11.09 -8.48 13.04
C GLU A 370 10.48 -9.18 11.83
N ILE A 371 9.16 -9.38 11.80
CA ILE A 371 8.46 -9.94 10.64
C ILE A 371 8.46 -8.93 9.49
N MET A 372 8.03 -7.70 9.76
CA MET A 372 7.85 -6.69 8.70
C MET A 372 9.16 -6.29 8.01
N LYS A 373 10.26 -6.18 8.76
CA LYS A 373 11.59 -5.85 8.18
C LYS A 373 12.13 -6.94 7.26
N ALA A 374 11.68 -8.19 7.42
CA ALA A 374 12.12 -9.30 6.57
C ALA A 374 11.52 -9.25 5.16
N TYR A 375 10.50 -8.43 4.94
CA TYR A 375 9.79 -8.32 3.65
C TYR A 375 9.66 -6.88 3.13
N ASP A 376 10.12 -5.87 3.87
CA ASP A 376 9.90 -4.44 3.59
C ASP A 376 8.42 -4.02 3.61
N VAL A 377 7.68 -4.51 4.62
CA VAL A 377 6.30 -4.04 4.88
C VAL A 377 6.36 -2.80 5.76
N ALA A 378 5.68 -1.72 5.36
CA ALA A 378 5.58 -0.50 6.16
C ALA A 378 4.47 -0.59 7.23
N PHE A 379 4.67 0.07 8.36
CA PHE A 379 3.60 0.30 9.32
C PHE A 379 2.70 1.45 8.85
N SER A 380 1.40 1.19 8.88
CA SER A 380 0.39 2.22 9.09
C SER A 380 -0.10 2.07 10.53
N LEU A 381 0.37 2.92 11.44
CA LEU A 381 -0.07 2.82 12.83
C LEU A 381 -1.50 3.35 12.94
N GLY A 382 -2.43 2.44 13.22
CA GLY A 382 -3.86 2.66 13.09
C GLY A 382 -4.44 3.53 14.20
N ASP A 383 -5.47 4.29 13.84
CA ASP A 383 -6.21 5.24 14.68
C ASP A 383 -7.43 4.58 15.36
N GLY A 384 -7.17 3.56 16.18
CA GLY A 384 -8.21 2.74 16.80
C GLY A 384 -9.20 3.52 17.67
N LEU A 385 -8.77 4.64 18.24
CA LEU A 385 -9.55 5.55 19.06
C LEU A 385 -9.83 6.88 18.33
N ARG A 386 -9.85 6.92 16.99
CA ARG A 386 -10.29 8.12 16.25
C ARG A 386 -11.72 8.57 16.62
N PRO A 387 -12.04 9.86 16.49
CA PRO A 387 -13.37 10.38 16.75
C PRO A 387 -14.36 10.01 15.63
N GLY A 388 -15.54 9.52 16.00
CA GLY A 388 -16.64 9.26 15.06
C GLY A 388 -17.61 10.44 14.89
N SER A 389 -17.42 11.50 15.67
CA SER A 389 -18.23 12.71 15.64
C SER A 389 -17.39 13.93 16.02
N ILE A 390 -17.86 15.13 15.64
CA ILE A 390 -17.23 16.39 16.05
C ILE A 390 -17.21 16.54 17.58
N TYR A 391 -18.20 15.97 18.27
CA TYR A 391 -18.26 15.99 19.73
C TYR A 391 -17.07 15.26 20.38
N ASP A 392 -16.62 14.17 19.75
CA ASP A 392 -15.53 13.32 20.26
C ASP A 392 -14.13 13.78 19.80
N ALA A 393 -14.06 14.82 18.95
CA ALA A 393 -12.82 15.25 18.33
C ALA A 393 -11.84 15.87 19.35
N ASN A 394 -10.57 15.48 19.25
CA ASN A 394 -9.47 15.94 20.07
C ASN A 394 -9.63 15.61 21.57
N ASP A 395 -10.39 14.57 21.89
CA ASP A 395 -10.57 14.11 23.27
C ASP A 395 -9.32 13.41 23.83
N GLU A 396 -9.38 13.08 25.12
CA GLU A 396 -8.27 12.44 25.83
C GLU A 396 -7.90 11.07 25.23
N ALA A 397 -8.87 10.29 24.78
CA ALA A 397 -8.65 8.97 24.20
C ALA A 397 -7.86 9.04 22.89
N GLN A 398 -8.25 9.94 21.98
CA GLN A 398 -7.55 10.15 20.70
C GLN A 398 -6.10 10.59 20.93
N ILE A 399 -5.90 11.59 21.80
CA ILE A 399 -4.56 12.13 22.05
C ILE A 399 -3.66 11.12 22.80
N ALA A 400 -4.22 10.29 23.68
CA ALA A 400 -3.49 9.24 24.36
C ALA A 400 -2.98 8.15 23.39
N GLU A 401 -3.83 7.72 22.45
CA GLU A 401 -3.42 6.81 21.38
C GLU A 401 -2.33 7.45 20.53
N LEU A 402 -2.53 8.67 20.04
CA LEU A 402 -1.58 9.36 19.17
C LEU A 402 -0.17 9.48 19.79
N LYS A 403 -0.08 9.78 21.10
CA LYS A 403 1.20 9.80 21.83
C LYS A 403 1.86 8.42 21.84
N THR A 404 1.08 7.37 22.07
CA THR A 404 1.55 5.98 22.03
C THR A 404 2.06 5.61 20.64
N LEU A 405 1.38 6.04 19.57
CA LEU A 405 1.86 5.79 18.20
C LEU A 405 3.21 6.46 17.94
N GLY A 406 3.46 7.64 18.53
CA GLY A 406 4.77 8.30 18.50
C GLY A 406 5.88 7.48 19.18
N GLU A 407 5.58 6.85 20.32
CA GLU A 407 6.50 5.94 21.01
C GLU A 407 6.78 4.68 20.15
N LEU A 408 5.74 4.06 19.62
CA LEU A 408 5.84 2.87 18.75
C LEU A 408 6.60 3.17 17.46
N THR A 409 6.50 4.39 16.93
CA THR A 409 7.30 4.84 15.78
C THR A 409 8.79 4.77 16.09
N GLN A 410 9.21 5.25 17.29
CA GLN A 410 10.61 5.15 17.70
C GLN A 410 11.06 3.70 17.85
N VAL A 411 10.18 2.81 18.33
CA VAL A 411 10.46 1.37 18.39
C VAL A 411 10.65 0.82 16.99
N ALA A 412 9.69 0.98 16.08
CA ALA A 412 9.80 0.50 14.69
C ALA A 412 11.05 1.03 13.97
N TRP A 413 11.41 2.29 14.19
CA TRP A 413 12.63 2.88 13.65
C TRP A 413 13.90 2.26 14.22
N LYS A 414 13.94 1.71 15.44
CA LYS A 414 15.11 0.94 15.91
C LYS A 414 15.35 -0.32 15.07
N HIS A 415 14.30 -0.85 14.43
CA HIS A 415 14.37 -2.00 13.53
C HIS A 415 14.47 -1.59 12.05
N ASP A 416 14.71 -0.31 11.77
CA ASP A 416 14.65 0.29 10.42
C ASP A 416 13.34 -0.04 9.66
N VAL A 417 12.21 -0.18 10.34
CA VAL A 417 10.91 -0.41 9.69
C VAL A 417 10.27 0.94 9.35
N GLN A 418 9.76 1.07 8.12
CA GLN A 418 9.10 2.28 7.63
C GLN A 418 7.76 2.50 8.36
N VAL A 419 7.42 3.76 8.68
CA VAL A 419 6.20 4.09 9.46
C VAL A 419 5.47 5.31 8.89
N MET A 420 4.15 5.20 8.78
CA MET A 420 3.20 6.30 8.71
C MET A 420 2.14 6.17 9.82
N ILE A 421 1.45 7.28 10.13
CA ILE A 421 0.48 7.38 11.23
C ILE A 421 -0.89 7.72 10.65
N GLU A 422 -1.92 6.96 11.02
CA GLU A 422 -3.33 7.28 10.77
C GLU A 422 -3.85 8.23 11.88
N GLY A 423 -4.89 9.04 11.62
CA GLY A 423 -5.35 10.05 12.58
C GLY A 423 -6.76 10.58 12.39
#